data_AF-A0A4Q3LB28-F1
#
_entry.id   AF-A0A4Q3LB28-F1
#
_cell.length_a   1.000
_cell.length_b   1.000
_cell.length_c   1.000
_cell.angle_alpha   90.00
_cell.angle_beta   90.00
_cell.angle_gamma   90.00
#
_symmetry.space_group_name_H-M   'P 1'
#
loop_
_entity.id
_entity.type
_entity.pdbx_description
1 polymer ?
#
loop_
_entity_poly.entity_id
_entity_poly.type
_entity_poly.pdbx_seq_one_letter_code
_entity_poly.pdbx_strand_id
1 'polypeptide(L)'
;MDLSEQSFHALIDRIYEAAEEPQRWRTLYAELQEALGVKSIHMLALDKRHQTLSYSDGANLPVQGELAYMQHFRHIDPRLPVILQRPLGEWTHCHEILTEAEVQAHPFYQEFLIPYDRRYMSGCKLVDTDAATVLFVTLTGAAEGPLAEAPRAFLERLLPHLRRACRISLQNFVYSTQALVGHMLVNKLRQPVLLTGMNGEVMHANEAAQELLRSTQLVAVEDGQLRLPARPLQELLRECARMEQAIKAGAAETGGEPAGQFRSLLVADERRSESMYAFYSVLSPQGAMGTFGLRPVVMLLFYHPGSAPAIDGSLLYAVFGLTPAESRIATLLAEGLSLKQIAQAQGTQHDTVRKQLRSIYQKTATNRQPELIRLLLHLPHNALHQ
;
A
#
# COMPACT_ATOMS: atom_id res chain seq x y z
N MET A 1 -11.07 30.29 -4.76
CA MET A 1 -9.88 31.11 -4.51
C MET A 1 -10.29 32.26 -3.61
N ASP A 2 -9.74 32.32 -2.40
CA ASP A 2 -9.94 33.37 -1.42
C ASP A 2 -8.57 33.71 -0.80
N LEU A 3 -8.00 34.83 -1.25
CA LEU A 3 -6.69 35.34 -0.83
C LEU A 3 -6.83 36.58 0.07
N SER A 4 -7.98 36.74 0.74
CA SER A 4 -8.24 37.86 1.64
C SER A 4 -7.36 37.81 2.89
N GLU A 5 -7.20 38.96 3.58
CA GLU A 5 -6.51 39.01 4.88
C GLU A 5 -7.21 38.13 5.94
N GLN A 6 -8.54 38.02 5.86
CA GLN A 6 -9.29 37.13 6.76
C GLN A 6 -8.92 35.66 6.53
N SER A 7 -8.88 35.22 5.27
CA SER A 7 -8.41 33.88 4.89
C SER A 7 -6.96 33.64 5.33
N PHE A 8 -6.08 34.63 5.14
CA PHE A 8 -4.69 34.58 5.58
C PHE A 8 -4.55 34.30 7.09
N HIS A 9 -5.25 35.08 7.93
CA HIS A 9 -5.22 34.89 9.37
C HIS A 9 -5.80 33.54 9.80
N ALA A 10 -6.93 33.13 9.21
CA ALA A 10 -7.54 31.84 9.49
C ALA A 10 -6.60 30.67 9.16
N LEU A 11 -5.91 30.72 8.02
CA LEU A 11 -4.95 29.70 7.63
C LEU A 11 -3.73 29.65 8.56
N ILE A 12 -3.27 30.79 9.11
CA ILE A 12 -2.21 30.79 10.12
C ILE A 12 -2.62 30.00 11.37
N ASP A 13 -3.84 30.23 11.87
CA ASP A 13 -4.33 29.52 13.05
C ASP A 13 -4.42 28.01 12.76
N ARG A 14 -4.94 27.64 11.58
CA ARG A 14 -5.03 26.24 11.13
C ARG A 14 -3.67 25.56 10.96
N ILE A 15 -2.66 26.30 10.51
CA ILE A 15 -1.27 25.81 10.43
C ILE A 15 -0.75 25.40 11.81
N TYR A 16 -1.02 26.19 12.85
CA TYR A 16 -0.55 25.89 14.20
C TYR A 16 -1.39 24.82 14.88
N GLU A 17 -2.72 24.81 14.68
CA GLU A 17 -3.56 23.70 15.14
C GLU A 17 -3.11 22.36 14.52
N ALA A 18 -2.71 22.34 13.24
CA ALA A 18 -2.16 21.14 12.61
C ALA A 18 -0.79 20.74 13.15
N ALA A 19 0.01 21.70 13.64
CA ALA A 19 1.27 21.39 14.32
C ALA A 19 1.03 20.68 15.66
N GLU A 20 -0.06 21.01 16.36
CA GLU A 20 -0.46 20.39 17.63
C GLU A 20 -1.18 19.05 17.43
N GLU A 21 -2.10 18.98 16.46
CA GLU A 21 -2.92 17.82 16.16
C GLU A 21 -2.65 17.31 14.73
N PRO A 22 -1.84 16.23 14.55
CA PRO A 22 -1.40 15.79 13.24
C PRO A 22 -2.53 15.44 12.26
N GLN A 23 -3.70 15.09 12.77
CA GLN A 23 -4.88 14.74 11.96
C GLN A 23 -5.45 15.95 11.21
N ARG A 24 -5.18 17.18 11.67
CA ARG A 24 -5.70 18.42 11.07
C ARG A 24 -4.93 18.90 9.83
N TRP A 25 -3.74 18.33 9.54
CA TRP A 25 -2.99 18.65 8.33
C TRP A 25 -3.80 18.45 7.05
N ARG A 26 -4.67 17.42 7.01
CA ARG A 26 -5.54 17.19 5.85
C ARG A 26 -6.54 18.31 5.60
N THR A 27 -7.17 18.79 6.67
CA THR A 27 -8.10 19.92 6.58
C THR A 27 -7.37 21.15 6.08
N LEU A 28 -6.17 21.42 6.63
CA LEU A 28 -5.32 22.52 6.16
C LEU A 28 -4.94 22.40 4.68
N TYR A 29 -4.58 21.21 4.18
CA TYR A 29 -4.27 21.03 2.77
C TYR A 29 -5.48 21.36 1.88
N ALA A 30 -6.69 20.94 2.27
CA ALA A 30 -7.91 21.20 1.52
C ALA A 30 -8.26 22.69 1.50
N GLU A 31 -8.15 23.37 2.65
CA GLU A 31 -8.36 24.81 2.75
C GLU A 31 -7.32 25.60 1.93
N LEU A 32 -6.04 25.20 1.98
CA LEU A 32 -4.99 25.78 1.14
C LEU A 32 -5.27 25.57 -0.36
N GLN A 33 -5.71 24.38 -0.75
CA GLN A 33 -6.05 24.08 -2.14
C GLN A 33 -7.16 25.03 -2.64
N GLU A 34 -8.23 25.19 -1.87
CA GLU A 34 -9.38 26.03 -2.22
C GLU A 34 -9.00 27.53 -2.24
N ALA A 35 -8.27 27.98 -1.22
CA ALA A 35 -7.81 29.35 -1.10
C ALA A 35 -6.94 29.74 -2.30
N LEU A 36 -6.02 28.87 -2.71
CA LEU A 36 -5.08 29.11 -3.81
C LEU A 36 -5.65 28.83 -5.20
N GLY A 37 -6.76 28.10 -5.29
CA GLY A 37 -7.35 27.70 -6.57
C GLY A 37 -6.43 26.78 -7.40
N VAL A 38 -5.61 25.96 -6.75
CA VAL A 38 -4.72 24.99 -7.41
C VAL A 38 -5.38 23.62 -7.52
N LYS A 39 -4.88 22.76 -8.39
CA LYS A 39 -5.43 21.41 -8.55
C LYS A 39 -5.09 20.53 -7.34
N SER A 40 -3.90 20.67 -6.78
CA SER A 40 -3.50 19.92 -5.58
C SER A 40 -2.42 20.61 -4.78
N ILE A 41 -2.43 20.32 -3.49
CA ILE A 41 -1.35 20.60 -2.53
C ILE A 41 -0.70 19.27 -2.18
N HIS A 42 0.62 19.24 -2.10
CA HIS A 42 1.37 18.05 -1.72
C HIS A 42 2.50 18.44 -0.77
N MET A 43 2.54 17.75 0.37
CA MET A 43 3.63 17.83 1.32
C MET A 43 4.36 16.49 1.34
N LEU A 44 5.65 16.53 1.06
CA LEU A 44 6.52 15.36 1.04
C LEU A 44 7.59 15.50 2.11
N ALA A 45 7.99 14.41 2.75
CA ALA A 45 9.20 14.39 3.56
C ALA A 45 10.10 13.25 3.12
N LEU A 46 11.39 13.55 3.06
CA LEU A 46 12.46 12.63 2.72
C LEU A 46 13.31 12.44 3.97
N ASP A 47 13.41 11.22 4.45
CA ASP A 47 14.33 10.84 5.49
C ASP A 47 15.74 10.75 4.87
N LYS A 48 16.68 11.54 5.39
CA LYS A 48 18.06 11.56 4.89
C LYS A 48 18.91 10.41 5.42
N ARG A 49 18.58 9.87 6.60
CA ARG A 49 19.29 8.74 7.20
C ARG A 49 19.07 7.47 6.41
N HIS A 50 17.82 7.27 5.97
CA HIS A 50 17.42 6.09 5.21
C HIS A 50 17.30 6.33 3.69
N GLN A 51 17.40 7.59 3.25
CA GLN A 51 17.26 8.02 1.85
C GLN A 51 15.89 7.67 1.22
N THR A 52 14.85 7.63 2.05
CA THR A 52 13.50 7.16 1.69
C THR A 52 12.45 8.25 1.88
N LEU A 53 11.29 8.12 1.22
CA LEU A 53 10.16 9.05 1.39
C LEU A 53 9.39 8.72 2.68
N SER A 54 9.59 9.52 3.74
CA SER A 54 8.97 9.32 5.07
C SER A 54 7.55 9.86 5.20
N TYR A 55 7.16 10.81 4.35
CA TYR A 55 5.84 11.42 4.38
C TYR A 55 5.41 11.86 2.97
N SER A 56 4.12 11.78 2.70
CA SER A 56 3.46 12.16 1.44
C SER A 56 1.96 12.30 1.68
N ASP A 57 1.49 13.51 1.95
CA ASP A 57 0.05 13.77 2.10
C ASP A 57 -0.29 15.11 1.46
N GLY A 58 -1.57 15.38 1.26
CA GLY A 58 -1.98 16.56 0.55
C GLY A 58 -3.47 16.62 0.28
N ALA A 59 -3.86 17.53 -0.61
CA ALA A 59 -5.23 17.70 -1.04
C ALA A 59 -5.37 17.42 -2.53
N ASN A 60 -6.42 16.66 -2.87
CA ASN A 60 -6.74 16.25 -4.24
C ASN A 60 -5.57 15.54 -4.95
N LEU A 61 -4.90 14.65 -4.22
CA LEU A 61 -3.89 13.74 -4.78
C LEU A 61 -4.58 12.44 -5.21
N PRO A 62 -4.34 11.94 -6.44
CA PRO A 62 -4.88 10.67 -6.90
C PRO A 62 -4.35 9.53 -6.02
N VAL A 63 -5.24 8.70 -5.48
CA VAL A 63 -4.91 7.61 -4.53
C VAL A 63 -4.01 6.55 -5.17
N GLN A 64 -4.38 6.06 -6.37
CA GLN A 64 -3.50 5.24 -7.21
C GLN A 64 -2.15 5.93 -7.52
N GLY A 65 -2.17 7.25 -7.65
CA GLY A 65 -1.00 8.02 -8.04
C GLY A 65 0.05 8.17 -6.94
N GLU A 66 -0.34 8.22 -5.67
CA GLU A 66 0.62 8.31 -4.55
C GLU A 66 1.51 7.06 -4.48
N LEU A 67 0.92 5.86 -4.58
CA LEU A 67 1.68 4.62 -4.57
C LEU A 67 2.52 4.44 -5.84
N ALA A 68 1.95 4.71 -7.01
CA ALA A 68 2.69 4.69 -8.27
C ALA A 68 3.88 5.65 -8.23
N TYR A 69 3.70 6.83 -7.63
CA TYR A 69 4.79 7.78 -7.40
C TYR A 69 5.86 7.22 -6.48
N MET A 70 5.47 6.66 -5.33
CA MET A 70 6.42 6.09 -4.37
C MET A 70 7.23 4.92 -4.95
N GLN A 71 6.61 4.04 -5.74
CA GLN A 71 7.22 2.81 -6.24
C GLN A 71 8.01 3.03 -7.54
N HIS A 72 7.56 3.93 -8.40
CA HIS A 72 8.11 4.08 -9.75
C HIS A 72 8.46 5.53 -10.09
N PHE A 73 7.46 6.42 -10.10
CA PHE A 73 7.63 7.73 -10.72
C PHE A 73 8.55 8.69 -9.95
N ARG A 74 8.76 8.51 -8.64
CA ARG A 74 9.71 9.29 -7.83
C ARG A 74 11.14 9.20 -8.36
N HIS A 75 11.57 8.01 -8.82
CA HIS A 75 12.93 7.78 -9.29
C HIS A 75 13.24 8.48 -10.61
N ILE A 76 12.19 8.80 -11.37
CA ILE A 76 12.28 9.48 -12.66
C ILE A 76 11.71 10.90 -12.61
N ASP A 77 11.33 11.44 -11.44
CA ASP A 77 10.84 12.81 -11.34
C ASP A 77 11.99 13.80 -11.62
N PRO A 78 11.99 14.52 -12.76
CA PRO A 78 13.10 15.38 -13.13
C PRO A 78 13.20 16.64 -12.25
N ARG A 79 12.16 16.94 -11.48
CA ARG A 79 12.05 18.16 -10.66
C ARG A 79 12.64 17.95 -9.27
N LEU A 80 12.58 16.71 -8.77
CA LEU A 80 12.97 16.38 -7.40
C LEU A 80 14.47 16.67 -7.12
N PRO A 81 15.43 16.30 -7.99
CA PRO A 81 16.84 16.65 -7.79
C PRO A 81 17.07 18.16 -7.72
N VAL A 82 16.32 18.94 -8.53
CA VAL A 82 16.45 20.40 -8.58
C VAL A 82 15.96 21.03 -7.27
N ILE A 83 14.77 20.67 -6.80
CA ILE A 83 14.22 21.20 -5.54
C ILE A 83 15.15 20.88 -4.36
N LEU A 84 15.72 19.68 -4.33
CA LEU A 84 16.60 19.24 -3.25
C LEU A 84 17.89 20.07 -3.15
N GLN A 85 18.42 20.53 -4.28
CA GLN A 85 19.63 21.36 -4.34
C GLN A 85 19.37 22.84 -4.02
N ARG A 86 18.12 23.31 -4.15
CA ARG A 86 17.78 24.72 -3.88
C ARG A 86 17.92 25.07 -2.39
N PRO A 87 18.18 26.34 -2.04
CA PRO A 87 18.08 26.82 -0.67
C PRO A 87 16.70 26.63 -0.03
N LEU A 88 16.65 26.68 1.29
CA LEU A 88 15.41 26.50 2.05
C LEU A 88 14.47 27.71 1.85
N GLY A 89 13.23 27.42 1.45
CA GLY A 89 12.21 28.41 1.12
C GLY A 89 12.30 28.98 -0.30
N GLU A 90 13.30 28.59 -1.10
CA GLU A 90 13.40 29.03 -2.49
C GLU A 90 12.45 28.23 -3.38
N TRP A 91 11.66 28.94 -4.19
CA TRP A 91 10.70 28.33 -5.10
C TRP A 91 11.39 27.75 -6.33
N THR A 92 10.91 26.59 -6.75
CA THR A 92 11.21 25.96 -8.03
C THR A 92 9.91 25.85 -8.82
N HIS A 93 9.90 26.42 -10.02
CA HIS A 93 8.79 26.28 -10.95
C HIS A 93 9.19 25.37 -12.10
N CYS A 94 8.44 24.30 -12.36
CA CYS A 94 8.90 23.28 -13.33
C CYS A 94 9.06 23.83 -14.76
N HIS A 95 8.31 24.86 -15.13
CA HIS A 95 8.39 25.47 -16.46
C HIS A 95 9.62 26.38 -16.65
N GLU A 96 10.34 26.70 -15.57
CA GLU A 96 11.62 27.43 -15.63
C GLU A 96 12.81 26.48 -15.78
N ILE A 97 12.62 25.19 -15.53
CA ILE A 97 13.66 24.16 -15.54
C ILE A 97 13.48 23.12 -16.65
N LEU A 98 12.29 23.05 -17.25
CA LEU A 98 11.94 22.10 -18.30
C LEU A 98 11.19 22.83 -19.41
N THR A 99 11.59 22.56 -20.65
CA THR A 99 10.91 23.00 -21.86
C THR A 99 9.65 22.16 -22.14
N GLU A 100 8.72 22.68 -22.94
CA GLU A 100 7.55 21.91 -23.36
C GLU A 100 7.92 20.64 -24.13
N ALA A 101 9.00 20.68 -24.93
CA ALA A 101 9.48 19.51 -25.68
C ALA A 101 9.97 18.39 -24.74
N GLU A 102 10.70 18.74 -23.68
CA GLU A 102 11.12 17.78 -22.66
C GLU A 102 9.91 17.20 -21.93
N VAL A 103 8.92 18.02 -21.57
CA VAL A 103 7.70 17.53 -20.92
C VAL A 103 6.89 16.59 -21.82
N GLN A 104 6.80 16.87 -23.12
CA GLN A 104 6.13 16.00 -24.09
C GLN A 104 6.81 14.64 -24.24
N ALA A 105 8.14 14.59 -24.13
CA ALA A 105 8.91 13.36 -24.25
C ALA A 105 9.07 12.58 -22.94
N HIS A 106 8.84 13.21 -21.78
CA HIS A 106 9.21 12.63 -20.49
C HIS A 106 8.10 11.72 -19.91
N PRO A 107 8.38 10.42 -19.62
CA PRO A 107 7.40 9.45 -19.10
C PRO A 107 6.69 9.91 -17.83
N PHE A 108 7.43 10.47 -16.88
CA PHE A 108 6.87 11.08 -15.65
C PHE A 108 5.70 12.04 -15.90
N TYR A 109 5.72 12.80 -17.00
CA TYR A 109 4.61 13.68 -17.32
C TYR A 109 3.51 12.94 -18.07
N GLN A 110 3.87 12.21 -19.14
CA GLN A 110 2.89 11.60 -20.04
C GLN A 110 2.12 10.44 -19.41
N GLU A 111 2.78 9.63 -18.60
CA GLU A 111 2.20 8.42 -18.01
C GLU A 111 1.64 8.65 -16.61
N PHE A 112 2.05 9.74 -15.94
CA PHE A 112 1.65 10.00 -14.56
C PHE A 112 0.94 11.34 -14.37
N LEU A 113 1.62 12.49 -14.53
CA LEU A 113 0.98 13.77 -14.18
C LEU A 113 -0.19 14.15 -15.10
N ILE A 114 -0.01 14.06 -16.42
CA ILE A 114 -1.00 14.50 -17.41
C ILE A 114 -2.30 13.69 -17.34
N PRO A 115 -2.28 12.34 -17.21
CA PRO A 115 -3.50 11.55 -16.99
C PRO A 115 -4.35 12.00 -15.80
N TYR A 116 -3.73 12.61 -14.77
CA TYR A 116 -4.42 13.15 -13.60
C TYR A 116 -4.74 14.64 -13.70
N ASP A 117 -4.65 15.25 -14.88
CA ASP A 117 -4.84 16.70 -15.09
C ASP A 117 -3.89 17.54 -14.21
N ARG A 118 -2.61 17.18 -14.23
CA ARG A 118 -1.51 17.92 -13.59
C ARG A 118 -0.45 18.22 -14.63
N ARG A 119 -0.06 19.50 -14.77
CA ARG A 119 0.93 19.94 -15.75
C ARG A 119 2.05 20.75 -15.12
N TYR A 120 1.71 21.77 -14.35
CA TYR A 120 2.72 22.66 -13.76
C TYR A 120 2.90 22.37 -12.28
N MET A 121 4.12 22.55 -11.82
CA MET A 121 4.52 22.35 -10.44
C MET A 121 5.25 23.60 -9.96
N SER A 122 4.90 24.05 -8.76
CA SER A 122 5.68 25.01 -7.99
C SER A 122 5.94 24.42 -6.61
N GLY A 123 7.19 24.39 -6.16
CA GLY A 123 7.51 23.80 -4.86
C GLY A 123 8.77 24.36 -4.23
N CYS A 124 8.90 24.18 -2.92
CA CYS A 124 10.06 24.63 -2.15
C CYS A 124 10.32 23.71 -0.95
N LYS A 125 11.52 23.83 -0.35
CA LYS A 125 11.86 23.19 0.92
C LYS A 125 11.31 24.01 2.09
N LEU A 126 10.49 23.38 2.93
CA LEU A 126 10.05 23.96 4.21
C LEU A 126 11.05 23.67 5.33
N VAL A 127 11.59 22.45 5.36
CA VAL A 127 12.55 22.00 6.36
C VAL A 127 13.68 21.28 5.66
N ASP A 128 14.91 21.50 6.12
CA ASP A 128 16.08 20.78 5.64
C ASP A 128 17.07 20.62 6.80
N THR A 129 17.11 19.42 7.36
CA THR A 129 17.94 19.04 8.53
C THR A 129 18.78 17.82 8.18
N ASP A 130 19.63 17.36 9.11
CA ASP A 130 20.35 16.08 8.94
C ASP A 130 19.41 14.87 9.02
N ALA A 131 18.24 15.01 9.66
CA ALA A 131 17.27 13.93 9.79
C ALA A 131 16.37 13.83 8.54
N ALA A 132 15.82 14.95 8.08
CA ALA A 132 14.89 14.96 6.96
C ALA A 132 14.83 16.29 6.21
N THR A 133 14.33 16.21 4.97
CA THR A 133 13.91 17.33 4.13
C THR A 133 12.40 17.28 3.94
N VAL A 134 11.68 18.37 4.24
CA VAL A 134 10.23 18.50 3.98
C VAL A 134 10.02 19.46 2.82
N LEU A 135 9.26 19.01 1.81
CA LEU A 135 8.89 19.74 0.61
C LEU A 135 7.42 20.13 0.66
N PHE A 136 7.12 21.34 0.23
CA PHE A 136 5.77 21.79 -0.09
C PHE A 136 5.66 22.04 -1.58
N VAL A 137 4.64 21.47 -2.20
CA VAL A 137 4.45 21.46 -3.65
C VAL A 137 2.99 21.78 -3.97
N THR A 138 2.78 22.62 -4.97
CA THR A 138 1.49 22.86 -5.59
C THR A 138 1.53 22.37 -7.04
N LEU A 139 0.40 21.84 -7.50
CA LEU A 139 0.23 21.45 -8.91
C LEU A 139 -1.00 22.13 -9.51
N THR A 140 -0.88 22.53 -10.77
CA THR A 140 -1.97 23.09 -11.59
C THR A 140 -2.06 22.33 -12.92
N GLY A 141 -3.22 22.40 -13.59
CA GLY A 141 -3.46 21.71 -14.85
C GLY A 141 -2.96 22.52 -16.05
N ALA A 142 -3.07 21.93 -17.24
CA ALA A 142 -2.65 22.60 -18.47
C ALA A 142 -3.50 23.83 -18.78
N ALA A 143 -4.81 23.77 -18.46
CA ALA A 143 -5.75 24.85 -18.69
C ALA A 143 -5.53 26.05 -17.77
N GLU A 144 -5.12 25.83 -16.52
CA GLU A 144 -4.89 26.90 -15.55
C GLU A 144 -3.52 27.59 -15.74
N GLY A 145 -2.56 26.92 -16.37
CA GLY A 145 -1.20 27.44 -16.52
C GLY A 145 -0.36 27.32 -15.24
N PRO A 146 0.86 27.90 -15.22
CA PRO A 146 1.70 27.97 -14.02
C PRO A 146 1.02 28.66 -12.83
N LEU A 147 1.54 28.45 -11.62
CA LEU A 147 1.05 29.12 -10.41
C LEU A 147 1.08 30.65 -10.61
N ALA A 148 -0.09 31.27 -10.54
CA ALA A 148 -0.22 32.71 -10.73
C ALA A 148 0.46 33.52 -9.61
N GLU A 149 0.78 34.77 -9.91
CA GLU A 149 1.53 35.67 -9.02
C GLU A 149 0.81 35.93 -7.68
N ALA A 150 -0.51 36.17 -7.70
CA ALA A 150 -1.26 36.47 -6.48
C ALA A 150 -1.30 35.28 -5.49
N PRO A 151 -1.66 34.04 -5.90
CA PRO A 151 -1.50 32.86 -5.05
C PRO A 151 -0.05 32.61 -4.57
N ARG A 152 0.94 32.89 -5.42
CA ARG A 152 2.36 32.76 -5.05
C ARG A 152 2.74 33.75 -3.94
N ALA A 153 2.40 35.03 -4.08
CA ALA A 153 2.67 36.05 -3.07
C ALA A 153 1.95 35.74 -1.74
N PHE A 154 0.73 35.20 -1.81
CA PHE A 154 0.00 34.73 -0.63
C PHE A 154 0.73 33.58 0.08
N LEU A 155 1.21 32.57 -0.68
CA LEU A 155 2.00 31.47 -0.15
C LEU A 155 3.33 31.93 0.46
N GLU A 156 4.02 32.88 -0.16
CA GLU A 156 5.27 33.45 0.36
C GLU A 156 5.07 34.08 1.74
N ARG A 157 3.93 34.73 1.98
CA ARG A 157 3.56 35.25 3.29
C ARG A 157 3.26 34.15 4.31
N LEU A 158 2.64 33.03 3.89
CA LEU A 158 2.35 31.89 4.76
C LEU A 158 3.59 31.03 5.04
N LEU A 159 4.60 31.08 4.17
CA LEU A 159 5.76 30.20 4.20
C LEU A 159 6.50 30.18 5.55
N PRO A 160 6.75 31.32 6.24
CA PRO A 160 7.39 31.31 7.56
C PRO A 160 6.60 30.50 8.60
N HIS A 161 5.26 30.53 8.52
CA HIS A 161 4.37 29.81 9.42
C HIS A 161 4.38 28.31 9.15
N LEU A 162 4.25 27.91 7.87
CA LEU A 162 4.36 26.52 7.44
C LEU A 162 5.71 25.91 7.86
N ARG A 163 6.81 26.64 7.63
CA ARG A 163 8.15 26.22 8.03
C ARG A 163 8.24 26.00 9.54
N ARG A 164 7.69 26.90 10.34
CA ARG A 164 7.70 26.79 11.80
C ARG A 164 6.87 25.59 12.26
N ALA A 165 5.67 25.43 11.74
CA ALA A 165 4.81 24.29 12.04
C ALA A 165 5.49 22.96 11.71
N CYS A 166 6.02 22.80 10.49
CA CYS A 166 6.73 21.57 10.10
C CYS A 166 7.97 21.29 10.96
N ARG A 167 8.64 22.31 11.50
CA ARG A 167 9.76 22.11 12.44
C ARG A 167 9.27 21.61 13.81
N ILE A 168 8.15 22.13 14.31
CA ILE A 168 7.54 21.71 15.59
C ILE A 168 7.10 20.25 15.49
N SER A 169 6.46 19.88 14.37
CA SER A 169 5.95 18.54 14.13
C SER A 169 6.90 17.65 13.33
N LEU A 170 8.21 17.94 13.30
CA LEU A 170 9.18 17.24 12.43
C LEU A 170 9.17 15.72 12.64
N GLN A 171 9.00 15.25 13.88
CA GLN A 171 8.91 13.83 14.20
C GLN A 171 7.75 13.11 13.49
N ASN A 172 6.69 13.82 13.10
CA ASN A 172 5.56 13.28 12.33
C ASN A 172 5.89 13.11 10.83
N PHE A 173 7.01 13.72 10.39
CA PHE A 173 7.48 13.71 9.00
C PHE A 173 8.74 12.86 8.79
N VAL A 174 9.35 12.30 9.85
CA VAL A 174 10.51 11.39 9.76
C VAL A 174 10.03 9.94 9.85
N TYR A 175 10.73 9.02 9.18
CA TYR A 175 10.28 7.65 8.92
C TYR A 175 9.87 6.87 10.19
N SER A 176 8.75 6.14 10.11
CA SER A 176 8.56 4.83 10.74
C SER A 176 9.06 3.79 9.73
N THR A 177 10.16 3.08 10.02
CA THR A 177 10.74 1.99 9.19
C THR A 177 9.75 0.90 8.78
N GLN A 178 8.51 0.95 9.27
CA GLN A 178 7.52 -0.08 9.11
C GLN A 178 6.73 0.04 7.79
N ALA A 179 6.63 1.21 7.14
CA ALA A 179 5.86 1.36 5.89
C ALA A 179 6.35 0.43 4.76
N LEU A 180 7.65 0.52 4.47
CA LEU A 180 8.30 -0.29 3.46
C LEU A 180 8.38 -1.76 3.89
N VAL A 181 8.63 -2.01 5.19
CA VAL A 181 8.66 -3.35 5.77
C VAL A 181 7.30 -4.03 5.67
N GLY A 182 6.19 -3.33 5.92
CA GLY A 182 4.82 -3.83 5.77
C GLY A 182 4.53 -4.29 4.35
N HIS A 183 4.81 -3.45 3.36
CA HIS A 183 4.64 -3.81 1.95
C HIS A 183 5.55 -4.98 1.53
N MET A 184 6.82 -4.97 1.94
CA MET A 184 7.75 -6.07 1.67
C MET A 184 7.30 -7.37 2.34
N LEU A 185 6.78 -7.30 3.57
CA LEU A 185 6.25 -8.45 4.30
C LEU A 185 5.01 -9.01 3.61
N VAL A 186 4.08 -8.16 3.15
CA VAL A 186 2.89 -8.60 2.41
C VAL A 186 3.26 -9.38 1.14
N ASN A 187 4.29 -8.96 0.42
CA ASN A 187 4.80 -9.70 -0.75
C ASN A 187 5.49 -11.03 -0.38
N LYS A 188 5.90 -11.22 0.88
CA LYS A 188 6.47 -12.48 1.37
C LYS A 188 5.41 -13.40 2.00
N LEU A 189 4.18 -12.94 2.20
CA LEU A 189 3.08 -13.77 2.71
C LEU A 189 2.60 -14.76 1.65
N ARG A 190 2.28 -15.98 2.09
CA ARG A 190 1.66 -17.02 1.26
C ARG A 190 0.18 -16.79 1.00
N GLN A 191 -0.51 -16.16 1.96
CA GLN A 191 -1.91 -15.86 1.78
C GLN A 191 -2.08 -14.81 0.67
N PRO A 192 -3.08 -14.98 -0.20
CA PRO A 192 -3.57 -13.90 -1.05
C PRO A 192 -3.92 -12.67 -0.21
N VAL A 193 -3.23 -11.56 -0.45
CA VAL A 193 -3.49 -10.27 0.21
C VAL A 193 -3.77 -9.18 -0.83
N LEU A 194 -4.89 -8.49 -0.67
CA LEU A 194 -5.19 -7.22 -1.34
C LEU A 194 -5.17 -6.09 -0.32
N LEU A 195 -4.54 -4.97 -0.69
CA LEU A 195 -4.68 -3.71 0.02
C LEU A 195 -5.61 -2.82 -0.81
N THR A 196 -6.63 -2.25 -0.18
CA THR A 196 -7.60 -1.38 -0.86
C THR A 196 -7.84 -0.09 -0.09
N GLY A 197 -8.31 0.95 -0.78
CA GLY A 197 -8.92 2.11 -0.16
C GLY A 197 -10.27 1.76 0.49
N MET A 198 -10.83 2.73 1.23
CA MET A 198 -12.13 2.59 1.91
C MET A 198 -13.33 2.42 0.96
N ASN A 199 -13.16 2.82 -0.29
CA ASN A 199 -14.14 2.71 -1.37
C ASN A 199 -14.01 1.42 -2.19
N GLY A 200 -13.05 0.54 -1.87
CA GLY A 200 -12.78 -0.68 -2.63
C GLY A 200 -11.77 -0.52 -3.77
N GLU A 201 -11.15 0.65 -3.92
CA GLU A 201 -10.07 0.88 -4.89
C GLU A 201 -8.85 0.02 -4.52
N VAL A 202 -8.39 -0.83 -5.43
CA VAL A 202 -7.26 -1.72 -5.19
C VAL A 202 -5.96 -0.95 -5.31
N MET A 203 -5.24 -0.90 -4.20
CA MET A 203 -3.96 -0.20 -4.05
C MET A 203 -2.77 -1.15 -4.28
N HIS A 204 -2.89 -2.40 -3.82
CA HIS A 204 -1.85 -3.41 -3.98
C HIS A 204 -2.42 -4.82 -3.99
N ALA A 205 -1.76 -5.72 -4.72
CA ALA A 205 -2.02 -7.15 -4.73
C ALA A 205 -0.68 -7.90 -4.66
N ASN A 206 -0.50 -8.76 -3.66
CA ASN A 206 0.68 -9.64 -3.64
C ASN A 206 0.57 -10.75 -4.70
N GLU A 207 1.66 -11.47 -4.93
CA GLU A 207 1.71 -12.53 -5.95
C GLU A 207 0.64 -13.61 -5.73
N ALA A 208 0.40 -14.01 -4.49
CA ALA A 208 -0.64 -14.98 -4.14
C ALA A 208 -2.06 -14.46 -4.47
N ALA A 209 -2.31 -13.16 -4.29
CA ALA A 209 -3.58 -12.54 -4.69
C ALA A 209 -3.74 -12.49 -6.21
N GLN A 210 -2.67 -12.20 -6.95
CA GLN A 210 -2.71 -12.22 -8.41
C GLN A 210 -3.04 -13.63 -8.94
N GLU A 211 -2.51 -14.67 -8.32
CA GLU A 211 -2.85 -16.04 -8.70
C GLU A 211 -4.29 -16.41 -8.33
N LEU A 212 -4.74 -16.02 -7.14
CA LEU A 212 -6.14 -16.22 -6.74
C LEU A 212 -7.10 -15.56 -7.74
N LEU A 213 -6.84 -14.32 -8.15
CA LEU A 213 -7.63 -13.56 -9.12
C LEU A 213 -7.73 -14.26 -10.49
N ARG A 214 -6.78 -15.15 -10.83
CA ARG A 214 -6.85 -15.98 -12.05
C ARG A 214 -7.62 -17.28 -11.83
N SER A 215 -7.65 -17.80 -10.60
CA SER A 215 -8.18 -19.13 -10.28
C SER A 215 -9.69 -19.17 -10.00
N THR A 216 -10.32 -18.03 -9.68
CA THR A 216 -11.73 -17.95 -9.30
C THR A 216 -12.39 -16.71 -9.89
N GLN A 217 -13.72 -16.76 -10.10
CA GLN A 217 -14.53 -15.60 -10.48
C GLN A 217 -15.17 -14.90 -9.27
N LEU A 218 -14.98 -15.43 -8.06
CA LEU A 218 -15.56 -14.86 -6.83
C LEU A 218 -14.91 -13.55 -6.40
N VAL A 219 -13.71 -13.25 -6.91
CA VAL A 219 -12.99 -12.00 -6.68
C VAL A 219 -12.31 -11.58 -7.97
N ALA A 220 -12.45 -10.31 -8.34
CA ALA A 220 -11.80 -9.73 -9.50
C ALA A 220 -11.37 -8.29 -9.23
N VAL A 221 -10.50 -7.76 -10.09
CA VAL A 221 -10.15 -6.34 -10.12
C VAL A 221 -10.45 -5.80 -11.50
N GLU A 222 -11.39 -4.86 -11.59
CA GLU A 222 -11.82 -4.22 -12.84
C GLU A 222 -11.69 -2.71 -12.69
N ASP A 223 -11.02 -2.05 -13.63
CA ASP A 223 -10.78 -0.59 -13.59
C ASP A 223 -10.16 -0.12 -12.25
N GLY A 224 -9.29 -0.95 -11.67
CA GLY A 224 -8.66 -0.68 -10.37
C GLY A 224 -9.59 -0.82 -9.16
N GLN A 225 -10.80 -1.39 -9.32
CA GLN A 225 -11.79 -1.58 -8.26
C GLN A 225 -11.97 -3.05 -7.91
N LEU A 226 -12.12 -3.33 -6.61
CA LEU A 226 -12.44 -4.65 -6.11
C LEU A 226 -13.86 -5.06 -6.54
N ARG A 227 -13.96 -6.24 -7.15
CA ARG A 227 -15.21 -6.92 -7.45
C ARG A 227 -15.37 -8.15 -6.58
N LEU A 228 -16.54 -8.26 -5.95
CA LEU A 228 -17.05 -9.43 -5.25
C LEU A 228 -18.53 -9.58 -5.62
N PRO A 229 -19.17 -10.74 -5.37
CA PRO A 229 -20.61 -10.86 -5.37
C PRO A 229 -21.28 -9.72 -4.59
N ALA A 230 -22.43 -9.24 -5.08
CA ALA A 230 -23.02 -7.97 -4.66
C ALA A 230 -23.25 -7.85 -3.15
N ARG A 231 -23.74 -8.93 -2.51
CA ARG A 231 -24.01 -8.93 -1.06
C ARG A 231 -22.71 -8.79 -0.24
N PRO A 232 -21.68 -9.66 -0.42
CA PRO A 232 -20.39 -9.48 0.24
C PRO A 232 -19.75 -8.11 0.01
N LEU A 233 -19.79 -7.58 -1.21
CA LEU A 233 -19.21 -6.26 -1.52
C LEU A 233 -19.90 -5.14 -0.74
N GLN A 234 -21.24 -5.14 -0.71
CA GLN A 234 -22.00 -4.13 0.01
C GLN A 234 -21.77 -4.19 1.52
N GLU A 235 -21.62 -5.39 2.08
CA GLU A 235 -21.30 -5.58 3.49
C GLU A 235 -19.92 -5.00 3.83
N LEU A 236 -18.91 -5.33 3.03
CA LEU A 236 -17.55 -4.79 3.18
C LEU A 236 -17.53 -3.26 3.12
N LEU A 237 -18.13 -2.66 2.09
CA LEU A 237 -18.11 -1.21 1.89
C LEU A 237 -18.88 -0.44 2.99
N ARG A 238 -19.99 -1.00 3.48
CA ARG A 238 -20.74 -0.41 4.61
C ARG A 238 -19.90 -0.38 5.88
N GLU A 239 -19.20 -1.47 6.18
CA GLU A 239 -18.33 -1.55 7.34
C GLU A 239 -17.11 -0.62 7.20
N CYS A 240 -16.51 -0.54 6.00
CA CYS A 240 -15.42 0.42 5.73
C CYS A 240 -15.88 1.87 5.96
N ALA A 241 -17.05 2.26 5.45
CA ALA A 241 -17.60 3.60 5.63
C ALA A 241 -17.86 3.92 7.12
N ARG A 242 -18.40 2.95 7.87
CA ARG A 242 -18.62 3.09 9.32
C ARG A 242 -17.31 3.29 10.08
N MET A 243 -16.28 2.53 9.76
CA MET A 243 -14.96 2.65 10.38
C MET A 243 -14.28 3.96 10.00
N GLU A 244 -14.39 4.40 8.75
CA GLU A 244 -13.85 5.68 8.30
C GLU A 244 -14.47 6.86 9.07
N GLN A 245 -15.78 6.82 9.33
CA GLN A 245 -16.45 7.82 10.17
C GLN A 245 -15.95 7.81 11.61
N ALA A 246 -15.75 6.63 12.20
CA ALA A 246 -15.21 6.50 13.56
C ALA A 246 -13.77 7.06 13.67
N ILE A 247 -12.93 6.79 12.66
CA ILE A 247 -11.57 7.34 12.56
C ILE A 247 -11.62 8.87 12.44
N LYS A 248 -12.50 9.42 11.58
CA LYS A 248 -12.67 10.87 11.41
C LYS A 248 -13.18 11.56 12.67
N ALA A 249 -14.04 10.89 13.44
CA ALA A 249 -14.59 11.42 14.68
C ALA A 249 -13.59 11.39 15.87
N GLY A 250 -12.37 10.88 15.68
CA GLY A 250 -11.41 10.71 16.77
C GLY A 250 -11.83 9.67 17.81
N ALA A 251 -12.87 8.87 17.52
CA ALA A 251 -13.45 7.91 18.44
C ALA A 251 -12.62 6.60 18.55
N ALA A 252 -11.39 6.60 18.06
CA ALA A 252 -10.56 5.40 17.93
C ALA A 252 -10.17 4.76 19.29
N GLU A 253 -10.40 5.44 20.43
CA GLU A 253 -9.93 4.92 21.73
C GLU A 253 -10.99 4.85 22.84
N THR A 254 -12.24 5.28 22.62
CA THR A 254 -13.27 5.23 23.67
C THR A 254 -14.45 4.35 23.27
N GLY A 255 -14.24 3.03 23.36
CA GLY A 255 -15.31 2.03 23.49
C GLY A 255 -15.66 1.28 22.20
N GLY A 256 -15.05 0.12 21.99
CA GLY A 256 -15.56 -0.85 21.02
C GLY A 256 -14.59 -1.95 20.65
N GLU A 257 -13.64 -1.68 19.76
CA GLU A 257 -12.77 -2.72 19.21
C GLU A 257 -11.38 -2.17 18.88
N PRO A 258 -10.31 -2.92 19.18
CA PRO A 258 -8.94 -2.50 18.90
C PRO A 258 -8.69 -2.38 17.38
N ALA A 259 -8.00 -1.31 16.97
CA ALA A 259 -7.48 -1.18 15.62
C ALA A 259 -6.68 -2.44 15.23
N GLY A 260 -6.92 -2.98 14.03
CA GLY A 260 -6.28 -4.21 13.57
C GLY A 260 -7.04 -5.52 13.85
N GLN A 261 -8.25 -5.48 14.41
CA GLN A 261 -9.08 -6.68 14.52
C GLN A 261 -9.56 -7.15 13.13
N PHE A 262 -9.41 -8.45 12.86
CA PHE A 262 -9.91 -9.07 11.64
C PHE A 262 -11.39 -9.40 11.76
N ARG A 263 -12.13 -9.06 10.71
CA ARG A 263 -13.52 -9.46 10.47
C ARG A 263 -13.54 -10.48 9.35
N SER A 264 -14.52 -11.37 9.34
CA SER A 264 -14.68 -12.37 8.29
C SER A 264 -15.86 -12.07 7.38
N LEU A 265 -15.72 -12.49 6.13
CA LEU A 265 -16.73 -12.37 5.10
C LEU A 265 -16.75 -13.68 4.31
N LEU A 266 -17.91 -14.33 4.24
CA LEU A 266 -18.10 -15.47 3.36
C LEU A 266 -18.41 -14.95 1.96
N VAL A 267 -17.57 -15.27 1.00
CA VAL A 267 -17.77 -14.94 -0.41
C VAL A 267 -18.13 -16.24 -1.13
N ALA A 268 -19.35 -16.31 -1.64
CA ALA A 268 -19.86 -17.46 -2.38
C ALA A 268 -20.65 -16.98 -3.59
N ASP A 269 -20.66 -17.77 -4.65
CA ASP A 269 -21.55 -17.55 -5.78
C ASP A 269 -23.02 -17.75 -5.37
N GLU A 270 -23.96 -17.28 -6.19
CA GLU A 270 -25.39 -17.39 -5.89
C GLU A 270 -25.85 -18.84 -5.70
N ARG A 271 -25.20 -19.78 -6.40
CA ARG A 271 -25.50 -21.21 -6.35
C ARG A 271 -24.75 -21.95 -5.22
N ARG A 272 -23.84 -21.28 -4.50
CA ARG A 272 -22.91 -21.85 -3.52
C ARG A 272 -22.14 -23.08 -4.04
N SER A 273 -21.87 -23.09 -5.33
CA SER A 273 -21.03 -24.11 -5.97
C SER A 273 -19.55 -23.89 -5.68
N GLU A 274 -19.17 -22.63 -5.41
CA GLU A 274 -17.83 -22.23 -5.05
C GLU A 274 -17.92 -21.28 -3.84
N SER A 275 -16.97 -21.39 -2.91
CA SER A 275 -16.93 -20.51 -1.74
C SER A 275 -15.51 -20.27 -1.28
N MET A 276 -15.29 -19.05 -0.79
CA MET A 276 -14.04 -18.60 -0.20
C MET A 276 -14.34 -17.72 1.02
N TYR A 277 -13.35 -17.58 1.87
CA TYR A 277 -13.41 -16.71 3.04
C TYR A 277 -12.48 -15.53 2.81
N ALA A 278 -12.98 -14.32 3.03
CA ALA A 278 -12.17 -13.13 3.13
C ALA A 278 -12.10 -12.71 4.60
N PHE A 279 -10.93 -12.30 5.04
CA PHE A 279 -10.71 -11.66 6.33
C PHE A 279 -10.22 -10.26 6.05
N TYR A 280 -10.82 -9.26 6.68
CA TYR A 280 -10.43 -7.88 6.46
C TYR A 280 -10.20 -7.13 7.76
N SER A 281 -9.28 -6.19 7.71
CA SER A 281 -9.05 -5.24 8.80
C SER A 281 -8.76 -3.86 8.23
N VAL A 282 -9.24 -2.83 8.91
CA VAL A 282 -8.89 -1.44 8.61
C VAL A 282 -7.63 -1.08 9.36
N LEU A 283 -6.60 -0.74 8.61
CA LEU A 283 -5.30 -0.32 9.09
C LEU A 283 -5.26 1.20 9.04
N SER A 284 -5.45 1.84 10.20
CA SER A 284 -5.26 3.28 10.32
C SER A 284 -3.77 3.60 10.43
N PRO A 285 -3.30 4.76 9.93
CA PRO A 285 -1.90 5.15 10.05
C PRO A 285 -1.41 5.18 11.51
N GLN A 286 -2.30 5.52 12.47
CA GLN A 286 -1.97 5.54 13.90
C GLN A 286 -1.90 4.12 14.49
N GLY A 287 -2.90 3.27 14.19
CA GLY A 287 -2.96 1.91 14.73
C GLY A 287 -1.95 0.95 14.10
N ALA A 288 -1.58 1.19 12.84
CA ALA A 288 -0.53 0.45 12.14
C ALA A 288 0.82 1.18 12.15
N MET A 289 1.00 2.23 12.98
CA MET A 289 2.26 2.98 13.10
C MET A 289 2.87 3.42 11.74
N GLY A 290 2.03 3.73 10.75
CA GLY A 290 2.44 4.14 9.40
C GLY A 290 2.85 3.00 8.45
N THR A 291 2.70 1.73 8.86
CA THR A 291 3.16 0.51 8.14
C THR A 291 2.56 0.32 6.74
N PHE A 292 1.42 0.92 6.44
CA PHE A 292 0.75 0.76 5.13
C PHE A 292 0.40 2.11 4.50
N GLY A 293 1.22 3.13 4.80
CA GLY A 293 1.06 4.47 4.27
C GLY A 293 0.28 5.41 5.19
N LEU A 294 -0.22 6.49 4.59
CA LEU A 294 -0.62 7.72 5.29
C LEU A 294 -2.14 7.92 5.35
N ARG A 295 -2.91 7.03 4.69
CA ARG A 295 -4.38 6.99 4.75
C ARG A 295 -4.82 5.68 5.38
N PRO A 296 -6.05 5.60 5.93
CA PRO A 296 -6.63 4.31 6.29
C PRO A 296 -6.71 3.39 5.08
N VAL A 297 -6.19 2.18 5.21
CA VAL A 297 -6.19 1.14 4.17
C VAL A 297 -6.96 -0.07 4.70
N VAL A 298 -7.68 -0.76 3.82
CA VAL A 298 -8.30 -2.05 4.13
C VAL A 298 -7.34 -3.15 3.66
N MET A 299 -6.91 -4.01 4.57
CA MET A 299 -6.16 -5.22 4.22
C MET A 299 -7.14 -6.40 4.17
N LEU A 300 -7.24 -7.02 2.99
CA LEU A 300 -8.04 -8.21 2.73
C LEU A 300 -7.12 -9.42 2.56
N LEU A 301 -7.28 -10.42 3.42
CA LEU A 301 -6.67 -11.73 3.28
C LEU A 301 -7.73 -12.71 2.78
N PHE A 302 -7.41 -13.48 1.76
CA PHE A 302 -8.33 -14.48 1.25
C PHE A 302 -7.85 -15.90 1.55
N TYR A 303 -8.83 -16.76 1.79
CA TYR A 303 -8.67 -18.20 1.88
C TYR A 303 -9.67 -18.85 0.93
N HIS A 304 -9.15 -19.41 -0.16
CA HIS A 304 -9.92 -20.23 -1.08
C HIS A 304 -9.50 -21.69 -0.90
N PRO A 305 -10.43 -22.63 -0.63
CA PRO A 305 -10.10 -24.03 -0.35
C PRO A 305 -9.29 -24.73 -1.45
N GLY A 306 -9.47 -24.32 -2.71
CA GLY A 306 -8.73 -24.85 -3.87
C GLY A 306 -7.41 -24.12 -4.19
N SER A 307 -7.02 -23.08 -3.45
CA SER A 307 -5.84 -22.26 -3.75
C SER A 307 -4.71 -22.44 -2.73
N ALA A 308 -4.65 -23.58 -2.04
CA ALA A 308 -3.55 -23.85 -1.13
C ALA A 308 -2.21 -23.80 -1.89
N PRO A 309 -1.19 -23.06 -1.41
CA PRO A 309 0.09 -22.95 -2.10
C PRO A 309 0.69 -24.34 -2.32
N ALA A 310 1.13 -24.63 -3.55
CA ALA A 310 1.81 -25.87 -3.85
C ALA A 310 3.07 -26.02 -2.99
N ILE A 311 3.38 -27.24 -2.55
CA ILE A 311 4.63 -27.49 -1.84
C ILE A 311 5.78 -27.56 -2.86
N ASP A 312 6.70 -26.60 -2.80
CA ASP A 312 7.92 -26.60 -3.62
C ASP A 312 8.81 -27.82 -3.32
N GLY A 313 8.97 -28.68 -4.33
CA GLY A 313 9.83 -29.85 -4.26
C GLY A 313 11.31 -29.53 -4.13
N SER A 314 11.76 -28.35 -4.57
CA SER A 314 13.15 -27.89 -4.45
C SER A 314 13.52 -27.63 -2.99
N LEU A 315 12.61 -26.98 -2.26
CA LEU A 315 12.70 -26.79 -0.81
C LEU A 315 12.75 -28.12 -0.06
N LEU A 316 11.90 -29.09 -0.43
CA LEU A 316 11.90 -30.41 0.20
C LEU A 316 13.22 -31.17 -0.01
N TYR A 317 13.83 -31.02 -1.18
CA TYR A 317 15.15 -31.57 -1.45
C TYR A 317 16.22 -30.87 -0.61
N ALA A 318 16.24 -29.54 -0.57
CA ALA A 318 17.25 -28.78 0.15
C ALA A 318 17.20 -28.97 1.67
N VAL A 319 15.99 -29.07 2.25
CA VAL A 319 15.80 -29.17 3.71
C VAL A 319 15.90 -30.61 4.21
N PHE A 320 15.37 -31.59 3.46
CA PHE A 320 15.27 -32.98 3.93
C PHE A 320 15.94 -34.01 3.01
N GLY A 321 16.49 -33.59 1.87
CA GLY A 321 17.05 -34.52 0.88
C GLY A 321 15.99 -35.41 0.24
N LEU A 322 14.74 -34.96 0.12
CA LEU A 322 13.70 -35.72 -0.57
C LEU A 322 13.99 -35.75 -2.07
N THR A 323 14.04 -36.95 -2.64
CA THR A 323 14.17 -37.16 -4.09
C THR A 323 12.94 -36.64 -4.83
N PRO A 324 13.02 -36.42 -6.16
CA PRO A 324 11.86 -35.97 -6.94
C PRO A 324 10.61 -36.86 -6.79
N ALA A 325 10.79 -38.17 -6.62
CA ALA A 325 9.68 -39.10 -6.40
C ALA A 325 9.07 -38.95 -5.01
N GLU A 326 9.90 -38.79 -3.98
CA GLU A 326 9.46 -38.57 -2.60
C GLU A 326 8.75 -37.22 -2.44
N SER A 327 9.28 -36.15 -3.05
CA SER A 327 8.63 -34.83 -3.06
C SER A 327 7.24 -34.89 -3.70
N ARG A 328 7.08 -35.61 -4.83
CA ARG A 328 5.75 -35.82 -5.44
C ARG A 328 4.78 -36.53 -4.51
N ILE A 329 5.21 -37.56 -3.78
CA ILE A 329 4.35 -38.24 -2.80
C ILE A 329 3.97 -37.29 -1.66
N ALA A 330 4.92 -36.52 -1.13
CA ALA A 330 4.68 -35.55 -0.06
C ALA A 330 3.67 -34.46 -0.47
N THR A 331 3.79 -33.93 -1.69
CA THR A 331 2.85 -32.94 -2.23
C THR A 331 1.44 -33.50 -2.37
N LEU A 332 1.27 -34.65 -3.03
CA LEU A 332 -0.06 -35.29 -3.20
C LEU A 332 -0.69 -35.68 -1.85
N LEU A 333 0.11 -36.06 -0.86
CA LEU A 333 -0.37 -36.30 0.51
C LEU A 333 -0.90 -35.04 1.18
N ALA A 334 -0.25 -33.90 0.98
CA ALA A 334 -0.69 -32.62 1.53
C ALA A 334 -1.95 -32.09 0.84
N GLU A 335 -2.17 -32.44 -0.43
CA GLU A 335 -3.42 -32.21 -1.18
C GLU A 335 -4.58 -33.12 -0.72
N GLY A 336 -4.32 -34.03 0.22
CA GLY A 336 -5.34 -34.88 0.84
C GLY A 336 -5.59 -36.21 0.12
N LEU A 337 -4.76 -36.59 -0.86
CA LEU A 337 -4.89 -37.89 -1.51
C LEU A 337 -4.48 -39.04 -0.56
N SER A 338 -5.22 -40.14 -0.64
CA SER A 338 -4.85 -41.39 0.02
C SER A 338 -3.68 -42.08 -0.70
N LEU A 339 -2.95 -42.95 0.01
CA LEU A 339 -1.83 -43.71 -0.57
C LEU A 339 -2.24 -44.54 -1.79
N LYS A 340 -3.48 -45.02 -1.85
CA LYS A 340 -4.01 -45.75 -3.02
C LYS A 340 -4.19 -44.83 -4.22
N GLN A 341 -4.75 -43.64 -4.01
CA GLN A 341 -4.91 -42.64 -5.07
C GLN A 341 -3.55 -42.16 -5.58
N ILE A 342 -2.57 -41.98 -4.69
CA ILE A 342 -1.19 -41.61 -5.06
C ILE A 342 -0.54 -42.71 -5.91
N ALA A 343 -0.68 -43.97 -5.49
CA ALA A 343 -0.17 -45.10 -6.25
C ALA A 343 -0.75 -45.14 -7.67
N GLN A 344 -2.07 -44.94 -7.78
CA GLN A 344 -2.76 -44.85 -9.06
C GLN A 344 -2.29 -43.66 -9.90
N ALA A 345 -2.20 -42.46 -9.31
CA ALA A 345 -1.76 -41.25 -10.01
C ALA A 345 -0.32 -41.35 -10.53
N GLN A 346 0.55 -42.07 -9.83
CA GLN A 346 1.95 -42.27 -10.24
C GLN A 346 2.18 -43.55 -11.07
N GLY A 347 1.15 -44.35 -11.34
CA GLY A 347 1.31 -45.63 -12.04
C GLY A 347 2.18 -46.65 -11.30
N THR A 348 2.19 -46.61 -9.96
CA THR A 348 3.01 -47.47 -9.11
C THR A 348 2.16 -48.37 -8.20
N GLN A 349 2.78 -49.42 -7.67
CA GLN A 349 2.15 -50.30 -6.68
C GLN A 349 2.02 -49.60 -5.32
N HIS A 350 0.94 -49.87 -4.59
CA HIS A 350 0.69 -49.30 -3.26
C HIS A 350 1.83 -49.57 -2.26
N ASP A 351 2.46 -50.75 -2.33
CA ASP A 351 3.60 -51.09 -1.47
C ASP A 351 4.85 -50.26 -1.78
N THR A 352 5.04 -49.85 -3.04
CA THR A 352 6.12 -48.94 -3.45
C THR A 352 5.94 -47.57 -2.82
N VAL A 353 4.72 -47.02 -2.87
CA VAL A 353 4.37 -45.74 -2.22
C VAL A 353 4.59 -45.84 -0.71
N ARG A 354 4.19 -46.96 -0.06
CA ARG A 354 4.45 -47.20 1.36
C ARG A 354 5.94 -47.23 1.71
N LYS A 355 6.78 -47.86 0.88
CA LYS A 355 8.24 -47.87 1.08
C LYS A 355 8.83 -46.46 0.96
N GLN A 356 8.44 -45.70 -0.06
CA GLN A 356 8.88 -44.32 -0.22
C GLN A 356 8.40 -43.43 0.93
N LEU A 357 7.18 -43.62 1.44
CA LEU A 357 6.67 -42.91 2.61
C LEU A 357 7.49 -43.19 3.88
N ARG A 358 7.94 -44.43 4.09
CA ARG A 358 8.86 -44.75 5.20
C ARG A 358 10.20 -44.02 5.06
N SER A 359 10.72 -43.92 3.84
CA SER A 359 11.93 -43.13 3.56
C SER A 359 11.70 -41.64 3.88
N ILE A 360 10.56 -41.09 3.48
CA ILE A 360 10.19 -39.70 3.80
C ILE A 360 10.12 -39.48 5.32
N TYR A 361 9.50 -40.39 6.06
CA TYR A 361 9.44 -40.32 7.53
C TYR A 361 10.83 -40.28 8.17
N GLN A 362 11.75 -41.12 7.72
CA GLN A 362 13.14 -41.11 8.19
C GLN A 362 13.84 -39.79 7.88
N LYS A 363 13.69 -39.28 6.65
CA LYS A 363 14.32 -38.04 6.19
C LYS A 363 13.76 -36.78 6.85
N THR A 364 12.50 -36.81 7.27
CA THR A 364 11.80 -35.67 7.88
C THR A 364 11.71 -35.75 9.40
N ALA A 365 12.24 -36.81 10.01
CA ALA A 365 12.10 -37.12 11.43
C ALA A 365 10.62 -37.14 11.91
N THR A 366 9.71 -37.61 11.05
CA THR A 366 8.29 -37.81 11.38
C THR A 366 7.95 -39.29 11.44
N ASN A 367 6.87 -39.67 12.13
CA ASN A 367 6.50 -41.09 12.28
C ASN A 367 5.09 -41.40 11.79
N ARG A 368 4.27 -40.39 11.51
CA ARG A 368 2.87 -40.55 11.06
C ARG A 368 2.50 -39.53 9.99
N GLN A 369 1.52 -39.90 9.16
CA GLN A 369 1.05 -39.07 8.06
C GLN A 369 0.56 -37.68 8.52
N PRO A 370 -0.21 -37.53 9.61
CA PRO A 370 -0.61 -36.20 10.11
C PRO A 370 0.59 -35.36 10.59
N GLU A 371 1.63 -35.98 11.13
CA GLU A 371 2.86 -35.29 11.56
C GLU A 371 3.62 -34.74 10.35
N LEU A 372 3.75 -35.55 9.29
CA LEU A 372 4.34 -35.14 8.02
C LEU A 372 3.53 -34.01 7.37
N ILE A 373 2.20 -34.15 7.26
CA ILE A 373 1.35 -33.11 6.67
C ILE A 373 1.48 -31.80 7.47
N ARG A 374 1.46 -31.87 8.80
CA ARG A 374 1.64 -30.70 9.65
C ARG A 374 3.01 -30.05 9.41
N LEU A 375 4.09 -30.82 9.35
CA LEU A 375 5.42 -30.31 9.04
C LEU A 375 5.43 -29.56 7.70
N LEU A 376 4.90 -30.20 6.65
CA LEU A 376 4.88 -29.65 5.29
C LEU A 376 4.10 -28.33 5.20
N LEU A 377 2.95 -28.23 5.87
CA LEU A 377 2.13 -27.03 5.87
C LEU A 377 2.78 -25.85 6.62
N HIS A 378 3.70 -26.10 7.55
CA HIS A 378 4.33 -25.07 8.38
C HIS A 378 5.76 -24.70 7.95
N LEU A 379 6.34 -25.35 6.94
CA LEU A 379 7.66 -24.98 6.43
C LEU A 379 7.64 -23.56 5.83
N PRO A 380 8.69 -22.74 5.98
CA PRO A 380 8.82 -21.46 5.28
C PRO A 380 9.23 -21.67 3.81
N HIS A 381 8.56 -21.03 2.85
CA HIS A 381 8.82 -21.27 1.40
C HIS A 381 10.03 -20.50 0.85
N ASN A 382 10.38 -19.38 1.48
CA ASN A 382 11.34 -18.42 0.92
C ASN A 382 12.74 -18.54 1.54
N ALA A 383 13.05 -19.64 2.22
CA ALA A 383 14.35 -19.81 2.89
C ALA A 383 15.53 -19.91 1.90
N LEU A 384 15.26 -20.17 0.61
CA LEU A 384 16.29 -20.52 -0.37
C LEU A 384 16.31 -19.67 -1.65
N HIS A 385 15.31 -18.81 -1.86
CA HIS A 385 15.34 -17.81 -2.93
C HIS A 385 15.75 -16.46 -2.34
N GLN A 386 17.07 -16.24 -2.26
CA GLN A 386 17.69 -14.93 -2.04
C GLN A 386 17.85 -14.19 -3.36
#